data_AF-A0A495L4T3-F1
#
_entry.id   AF-A0A495L4T3-F1
#
_cell.length_a   1.000
_cell.length_b   1.000
_cell.length_c   1.000
_cell.angle_alpha   90.00
_cell.angle_beta   90.00
_cell.angle_gamma   90.00
#
_symmetry.space_group_name_H-M   'P 1'
#
loop_
_entity.id
_entity.type
_entity.pdbx_description
1 polymer ?
#
loop_
_entity_poly.entity_id
_entity_poly.type
_entity_poly.pdbx_seq_one_letter_code
_entity_poly.pdbx_strand_id
1 'polypeptide(L)'
;MCLECRVAFKHRGHEVRARVCPNCAGKLIDAGSDLEVPRRGDDAGWRVLGVLLRAGITFHSTCCDGPGWRPRTMAQVKERLAAAERTGAPVAEALTAFDVDEIGHSPARRATPTGL
;
A
#
# COMPACT_ATOMS: atom_id res chain seq x y z
N MET A 1 1.90 12.66 3.07
CA MET A 1 2.75 12.68 1.85
C MET A 1 1.99 13.22 0.65
N CYS A 2 2.68 13.81 -0.33
CA CYS A 2 2.11 14.32 -1.57
C CYS A 2 2.69 13.53 -2.75
N LEU A 3 1.83 12.89 -3.55
CA LEU A 3 2.25 12.08 -4.69
C LEU A 3 2.60 12.94 -5.90
N GLU A 4 1.90 14.06 -6.11
CA GLU A 4 2.17 14.98 -7.22
C GLU A 4 3.53 15.65 -7.05
N CYS A 5 3.80 16.20 -5.86
CA CYS A 5 5.08 16.86 -5.57
C CYS A 5 6.20 15.89 -5.22
N ARG A 6 5.91 14.59 -5.04
CA ARG A 6 6.87 13.55 -4.65
C ARG A 6 7.65 13.92 -3.39
N VAL A 7 6.90 14.30 -2.35
CA VAL A 7 7.45 14.70 -1.05
C VAL A 7 6.73 14.01 0.10
N ALA A 8 7.49 13.67 1.13
CA ALA A 8 6.97 13.18 2.40
C ALA A 8 7.42 14.11 3.53
N PHE A 9 6.54 14.31 4.49
CA PHE A 9 6.79 15.12 5.68
C PHE A 9 6.60 14.22 6.88
N LYS A 10 7.61 14.13 7.75
CA LYS A 10 7.46 13.46 9.05
C LYS A 10 6.73 14.41 9.99
N HIS A 11 5.65 13.95 10.58
CA HIS A 11 4.95 14.69 11.63
C HIS A 11 5.56 14.35 12.99
N ARG A 12 5.86 15.37 13.79
CA ARG A 12 6.28 15.20 15.19
C ARG A 12 5.06 15.51 16.08
N GLY A 13 4.28 14.50 16.48
CA GLY A 13 3.20 14.65 17.47
C GLY A 13 1.75 14.41 16.95
N HIS A 14 0.79 14.46 17.89
CA HIS A 14 -0.66 14.21 17.73
C HIS A 14 -1.43 15.25 16.90
N GLU A 15 -0.78 15.92 15.96
CA GLU A 15 -1.41 16.97 15.17
C GLU A 15 -2.20 16.37 13.99
N VAL A 16 -3.42 15.91 14.26
CA VAL A 16 -4.32 15.23 13.31
C VAL A 16 -5.03 16.21 12.34
N ARG A 17 -4.57 17.46 12.23
CA ARG A 17 -5.16 18.37 11.22
C ARG A 17 -4.70 17.94 9.84
N ALA A 18 -5.66 17.76 8.93
CA ALA A 18 -5.40 17.48 7.52
C ALA A 18 -4.48 18.57 6.96
N ARG A 19 -3.18 18.26 6.85
CA ARG A 19 -2.20 19.20 6.33
C ARG A 19 -2.25 19.15 4.81
N VAL A 20 -2.26 20.32 4.19
CA VAL A 20 -2.05 20.47 2.75
C VAL A 20 -0.56 20.44 2.45
N CYS A 21 -0.19 20.03 1.24
CA CYS A 21 1.18 20.09 0.77
C CYS A 21 1.62 21.56 0.67
N PRO A 22 2.73 21.97 1.30
CA PRO A 22 3.20 23.35 1.24
C PRO A 22 3.64 23.78 -0.17
N ASN A 23 3.87 22.84 -1.09
CA ASN A 23 4.31 23.13 -2.45
C ASN A 23 3.16 23.33 -3.43
N CYS A 24 2.03 22.62 -3.26
CA CYS A 24 0.93 22.63 -4.23
C CYS A 24 -0.46 22.80 -3.61
N ALA A 25 -0.56 22.96 -2.29
CA ALA A 25 -1.80 22.98 -1.53
C ALA A 25 -2.68 21.71 -1.65
N GLY A 26 -2.19 20.65 -2.30
CA GLY A 26 -2.90 19.37 -2.43
C GLY A 26 -3.01 18.61 -1.10
N LYS A 27 -3.96 17.68 -1.00
CA LYS A 27 -4.18 16.85 0.20
C LYS A 27 -2.96 15.97 0.48
N LEU A 28 -2.46 15.97 1.72
CA LEU A 28 -1.47 14.98 2.14
C LEU A 28 -2.15 13.67 2.53
N ILE A 29 -1.64 12.56 2.03
CA ILE A 29 -2.03 11.20 2.41
C ILE A 29 -1.26 10.81 3.67
N ASP A 30 -1.93 10.30 4.71
CA ASP A 30 -1.22 9.61 5.80
C ASP A 30 -0.83 8.21 5.30
N ALA A 31 0.47 7.95 5.26
CA ALA A 31 1.03 6.70 4.75
C ALA A 31 1.70 5.86 5.84
N GLY A 32 1.73 6.33 7.09
CA GLY A 32 2.35 5.63 8.21
C GLY A 32 3.83 5.89 8.43
N SER A 33 4.28 5.51 9.64
CA SER A 33 5.61 5.80 10.19
C SER A 33 6.73 5.00 9.55
N ASP A 34 6.41 3.82 9.02
CA ASP A 34 7.38 2.84 8.53
C ASP A 34 7.56 2.92 7.02
N LEU A 35 6.93 3.92 6.38
CA LEU A 35 7.14 4.18 4.98
C LEU A 35 8.60 4.56 4.73
N GLU A 36 9.30 3.70 4.00
CA GLU A 36 10.55 4.06 3.35
C GLU A 36 10.24 4.90 2.11
N VAL A 37 10.41 6.22 2.24
CA VAL A 37 10.03 7.17 1.19
C VAL A 37 10.96 7.02 -0.03
N PRO A 38 10.43 6.79 -1.24
CA PRO A 38 11.24 6.76 -2.45
C PRO A 38 12.01 8.06 -2.65
N ARG A 39 13.20 7.97 -3.26
CA ARG A 39 13.95 9.18 -3.66
C ARG A 39 13.09 10.02 -4.61
N ARG A 40 13.20 11.35 -4.57
CA ARG A 40 12.34 12.26 -5.36
C ARG A 40 12.34 11.95 -6.87
N GLY A 41 13.48 11.54 -7.42
CA GLY A 41 13.64 11.15 -8.83
C GLY A 41 13.34 9.69 -9.16
N ASP A 42 12.91 8.87 -8.19
CA ASP A 42 12.57 7.46 -8.43
C ASP A 42 11.13 7.33 -8.95
N ASP A 43 10.94 7.60 -10.25
CA ASP A 43 9.63 7.50 -10.90
C ASP A 43 8.91 6.16 -10.66
N ALA A 44 9.68 5.06 -10.66
CA ALA A 44 9.14 3.72 -10.46
C ALA A 44 8.65 3.55 -9.02
N GLY A 45 9.47 3.91 -8.03
CA GLY A 45 9.10 3.85 -6.61
C GLY A 45 7.87 4.70 -6.29
N TRP A 46 7.79 5.93 -6.81
CA TRP A 46 6.61 6.80 -6.64
C TRP A 46 5.36 6.22 -7.29
N ARG A 47 5.48 5.56 -8.45
CA ARG A 47 4.36 4.91 -9.12
C ARG A 47 3.84 3.72 -8.32
N VAL A 48 4.73 2.85 -7.85
CA VAL A 48 4.39 1.71 -6.99
C VAL A 48 3.69 2.19 -5.72
N LEU A 49 4.26 3.18 -5.04
CA LEU A 49 3.67 3.76 -3.84
C LEU A 49 2.27 4.36 -4.09
N GLY A 50 2.09 5.03 -5.23
CA GLY A 50 0.79 5.53 -5.64
C GLY A 50 -0.26 4.43 -5.84
N VAL A 51 0.13 3.28 -6.39
CA VAL A 51 -0.78 2.12 -6.53
C VAL A 51 -1.17 1.59 -5.15
N LEU A 52 -0.20 1.39 -4.25
CA LEU A 52 -0.46 0.86 -2.91
C LEU A 52 -1.42 1.77 -2.13
N LEU A 53 -1.16 3.08 -2.08
CA LEU A 53 -1.99 4.01 -1.33
C LEU A 53 -3.41 4.13 -1.88
N ARG A 54 -3.58 4.04 -3.21
CA ARG A 54 -4.92 4.02 -3.84
C ARG A 54 -5.68 2.73 -3.53
N ALA A 55 -4.97 1.62 -3.32
CA ALA A 55 -5.53 0.36 -2.84
C ALA A 55 -5.79 0.34 -1.32
N GLY A 56 -5.57 1.44 -0.60
CA GLY A 56 -5.76 1.55 0.85
C GLY A 56 -4.62 0.98 1.68
N ILE A 57 -3.49 0.65 1.05
CA ILE A 57 -2.35 0.01 1.69
C ILE A 57 -1.44 1.07 2.31
N THR A 58 -1.32 1.07 3.63
CA THR A 58 -0.48 1.99 4.42
C THR A 58 0.69 1.26 5.10
N PHE A 59 1.62 2.02 5.70
CA PHE A 59 2.86 1.54 6.34
C PHE A 59 2.86 1.94 7.82
N HIS A 60 1.77 1.63 8.51
CA HIS A 60 1.73 1.67 9.96
C HIS A 60 2.18 0.31 10.48
N SER A 61 3.06 0.30 11.47
CA SER A 61 3.41 -0.89 12.23
C SER A 61 2.90 -0.77 13.66
N THR A 62 2.63 -1.93 14.25
CA THR A 62 2.62 -2.11 15.70
C THR A 62 4.02 -2.48 16.16
N CYS A 63 4.32 -2.41 17.47
CA CYS A 63 5.68 -2.42 18.05
C CYS A 63 6.74 -3.34 17.43
N CYS A 64 6.29 -4.46 16.87
CA CYS A 64 7.11 -5.63 16.65
C CYS A 64 6.83 -6.26 15.27
N ASP A 65 5.82 -5.78 14.53
CA ASP A 65 5.45 -6.27 13.21
C ASP A 65 5.60 -5.12 12.22
N GLY A 66 6.71 -5.13 11.47
CA GLY A 66 6.89 -4.20 10.36
C GLY A 66 5.75 -4.34 9.32
N PRO A 67 5.69 -3.48 8.30
CA PRO A 67 4.56 -3.41 7.35
C PRO A 67 4.39 -4.66 6.45
N GLY A 68 5.13 -5.74 6.71
CA GLY A 68 5.26 -6.92 5.88
C GLY A 68 6.04 -6.63 4.59
N TRP A 69 6.02 -7.61 3.69
CA TRP A 69 6.55 -7.43 2.34
C TRP A 69 5.67 -6.47 1.53
N ARG A 70 6.30 -5.67 0.69
CA ARG A 70 5.62 -4.76 -0.25
C ARG A 70 6.36 -4.74 -1.59
N PRO A 71 5.64 -4.61 -2.71
CA PRO A 71 6.26 -4.50 -4.00
C PRO A 71 7.13 -3.24 -4.04
N ARG A 72 8.30 -3.38 -4.65
CA ARG A 72 9.26 -2.29 -4.91
C ARG A 72 9.29 -1.92 -6.39
N THR A 73 8.69 -2.74 -7.25
CA THR A 73 8.68 -2.54 -8.70
C THR A 73 7.27 -2.69 -9.28
N MET A 74 7.04 -2.06 -10.43
CA MET A 74 5.80 -2.22 -11.18
C MET A 74 5.61 -3.64 -11.72
N ALA A 75 6.69 -4.40 -11.94
CA ALA A 75 6.61 -5.80 -12.34
C ALA A 75 5.95 -6.63 -11.24
N GLN A 76 6.39 -6.47 -9.98
CA GLN A 76 5.78 -7.12 -8.83
C GLN A 76 4.31 -6.70 -8.70
N VAL A 77 4.00 -5.40 -8.80
CA VAL A 77 2.60 -4.92 -8.78
C VAL A 77 1.74 -5.64 -9.81
N LYS A 78 2.19 -5.70 -11.07
CA LYS A 78 1.43 -6.35 -12.15
C LYS A 78 1.22 -7.84 -11.91
N GLU A 79 2.26 -8.53 -11.44
CA GLU A 79 2.20 -9.96 -11.13
C GLU A 79 1.16 -10.24 -10.04
N ARG A 80 1.13 -9.43 -8.97
CA ARG A 80 0.15 -9.54 -7.89
C ARG A 80 -1.28 -9.23 -8.35
N LEU A 81 -1.45 -8.21 -9.20
CA LEU A 81 -2.76 -7.88 -9.78
C LEU A 81 -3.26 -9.01 -10.69
N ALA A 82 -2.40 -9.58 -11.53
CA ALA A 82 -2.76 -10.73 -12.37
C ALA A 82 -3.13 -11.96 -11.52
N ALA A 83 -2.41 -12.21 -10.42
CA ALA A 83 -2.77 -13.27 -9.48
C ALA A 83 -4.13 -13.01 -8.79
N ALA A 84 -4.42 -11.76 -8.40
CA ALA A 84 -5.71 -11.36 -7.84
C ALA A 84 -6.85 -11.61 -8.84
N GLU A 85 -6.68 -11.20 -10.10
CA GLU A 85 -7.66 -11.42 -11.17
C GLU A 85 -7.91 -12.91 -11.41
N ARG A 86 -6.85 -13.73 -11.46
CA ARG A 86 -6.94 -15.18 -11.67
C ARG A 86 -7.65 -15.92 -10.53
N THR A 87 -7.49 -15.45 -9.30
CA THR A 87 -7.94 -16.17 -8.09
C THR A 87 -9.18 -15.57 -7.44
N GLY A 88 -9.59 -14.37 -7.86
CA GLY A 88 -10.63 -13.59 -7.20
C GLY A 88 -10.21 -13.03 -5.83
N ALA A 89 -8.92 -13.05 -5.50
CA ALA A 89 -8.45 -12.49 -4.24
C ALA A 89 -8.61 -10.96 -4.21
N PRO A 90 -8.92 -10.35 -3.04
CA PRO A 90 -8.90 -8.91 -2.87
C PRO A 90 -7.56 -8.31 -3.28
N VAL A 91 -7.60 -7.23 -4.07
CA VAL A 91 -6.40 -6.54 -4.58
C VAL A 91 -5.45 -6.14 -3.46
N ALA A 92 -5.98 -5.66 -2.32
CA ALA A 92 -5.15 -5.27 -1.18
C ALA A 92 -4.37 -6.45 -0.59
N GLU A 93 -5.01 -7.61 -0.43
CA GLU A 93 -4.36 -8.85 0.03
C GLU A 93 -3.25 -9.26 -0.93
N ALA A 94 -3.58 -9.35 -2.22
CA ALA A 94 -2.64 -9.74 -3.26
C ALA A 94 -1.41 -8.82 -3.34
N LEU A 95 -1.62 -7.50 -3.26
CA LEU A 95 -0.53 -6.52 -3.31
C LEU A 95 0.41 -6.58 -2.09
N THR A 96 0.00 -7.22 -1.00
CA THR A 96 0.83 -7.41 0.21
C THR A 96 1.33 -8.84 0.41
N ALA A 97 0.93 -9.77 -0.47
CA ALA A 97 1.34 -11.16 -0.39
C ALA A 97 2.84 -11.31 -0.69
N PHE A 98 3.55 -11.97 0.24
CA PHE A 98 4.96 -12.28 0.08
C PHE A 98 5.17 -13.21 -1.13
N ASP A 99 4.41 -14.29 -1.18
CA ASP A 99 4.39 -15.24 -2.28
C ASP A 99 3.13 -15.06 -3.15
N VAL A 100 3.33 -15.05 -4.47
CA VAL A 100 2.24 -14.94 -5.46
C VAL A 100 1.43 -16.21 -5.56
N ASP A 101 2.06 -17.35 -5.25
CA ASP A 101 1.40 -18.64 -5.29
C ASP A 101 0.46 -18.81 -4.10
N GLU A 102 0.65 -18.07 -3.00
CA GLU A 102 -0.26 -18.08 -1.85
C GLU A 102 -1.51 -17.20 -2.06
N ILE A 103 -1.52 -16.32 -3.06
CA ILE A 103 -2.67 -15.46 -3.36
C ILE A 103 -3.86 -16.33 -3.74
N GLY A 104 -4.99 -16.13 -3.08
CA GLY A 104 -6.20 -16.94 -3.29
C GLY A 104 -6.32 -18.13 -2.34
N HIS A 105 -5.23 -18.61 -1.73
CA HIS A 105 -5.21 -19.81 -0.87
C HIS A 105 -5.64 -19.57 0.58
N SER A 106 -5.93 -18.31 0.95
CA SER A 106 -6.29 -17.95 2.32
C SER A 106 -7.51 -18.74 2.83
N PRO A 107 -7.41 -19.46 3.98
CA PRO A 107 -8.44 -20.37 4.47
C PRO A 107 -9.74 -19.67 4.88
N ALA A 108 -9.73 -18.35 5.05
CA ALA A 108 -10.92 -17.55 5.39
C ALA A 108 -12.00 -17.56 4.29
N ARG A 109 -11.65 -17.90 3.04
CA ARG A 109 -12.62 -18.03 1.93
C ARG A 109 -13.38 -19.37 1.91
N ARG A 110 -13.07 -20.31 2.82
CA ARG A 110 -13.83 -21.57 2.99
C ARG A 110 -15.01 -21.47 3.97
N ALA A 111 -15.41 -20.27 4.40
CA ALA A 111 -16.63 -20.08 5.19
C ALA A 111 -17.90 -20.10 4.29
N THR A 112 -18.35 -21.33 4.02
CA THR A 112 -19.74 -21.83 3.86
C THR A 112 -20.69 -21.19 2.81
N PRO A 113 -21.29 -21.99 1.89
CA PRO A 113 -22.53 -21.58 1.23
C PRO A 113 -23.64 -21.57 2.29
N THR A 114 -24.15 -20.38 2.64
CA THR A 114 -25.38 -20.28 3.42
C THR A 114 -26.51 -20.77 2.52
N GLY A 115 -26.85 -22.04 2.64
CA GLY A 115 -28.07 -22.60 2.08
C GLY A 115 -29.27 -22.09 2.87
N LEU A 116 -30.27 -21.60 2.15
CA LEU A 116 -31.70 -21.70 2.45
C LEU A 116 -32.48 -21.40 1.18
#